data_AF-A0A1H5JTY2-F1
#
_entry.id   AF-A0A1H5JTY2-F1
#
_cell.length_a   1.000
_cell.length_b   1.000
_cell.length_c   1.000
_cell.angle_alpha   90.00
_cell.angle_beta   90.00
_cell.angle_gamma   90.00
#
_symmetry.space_group_name_H-M   'P 1'
#
loop_
_entity.id
_entity.type
_entity.pdbx_description
1 polymer ?
#
loop_
_entity_poly.entity_id
_entity_poly.type
_entity_poly.pdbx_seq_one_letter_code
_entity_poly.pdbx_strand_id
1 'polypeptide(L)'
;MTLAVDVFLRDANGQWNVLDVPEGCNDSAGFENWRETVWGSPAVRSLGATYLPVLASSDLYVEASDVPEFLREVALLREHLDAVAAAVGEAPDLVGSRLDNIESAALRAREIGGGVLIW
;
A
#
# COMPACT_ATOMS: atom_id res chain seq x y z
N MET A 1 3.09 7.55 15.07
CA MET A 1 3.58 7.74 13.70
C MET A 1 2.62 7.05 12.76
N THR A 2 2.48 7.57 11.54
CA THR A 2 1.61 7.02 10.49
C THR A 2 2.51 6.41 9.43
N LEU A 3 2.07 5.29 8.85
CA LEU A 3 2.59 4.82 7.58
C LEU A 3 2.14 5.76 6.49
N ALA A 4 3.04 6.10 5.57
CA ALA A 4 2.78 6.90 4.38
C ALA A 4 2.89 6.03 3.12
N VAL A 5 2.13 6.36 2.08
CA VAL A 5 2.26 5.81 0.74
C VAL A 5 2.58 6.92 -0.25
N ASP A 6 3.74 6.80 -0.89
CA ASP A 6 4.27 7.76 -1.86
C ASP A 6 4.48 7.14 -3.24
N VAL A 7 4.56 8.00 -4.25
CA VAL A 7 4.92 7.62 -5.62
C VAL A 7 6.35 8.05 -5.87
N PHE A 8 7.17 7.19 -6.45
CA PHE A 8 8.53 7.55 -6.86
C PHE A 8 8.76 7.32 -8.36
N LEU A 9 9.67 8.10 -8.93
CA LEU A 9 10.23 7.88 -10.26
C LEU A 9 11.70 7.50 -10.15
N ARG A 10 12.15 6.68 -11.11
CA ARG A 10 13.58 6.43 -11.34
C ARG A 10 14.05 7.27 -12.52
N ASP A 11 15.13 8.01 -12.32
CA ASP A 11 15.77 8.72 -13.42
C ASP A 11 16.61 7.77 -14.30
N ALA A 12 17.22 8.28 -15.37
CA ALA A 12 18.05 7.50 -16.27
C ALA A 12 19.30 6.88 -15.61
N ASN A 13 19.69 7.36 -14.42
CA ASN A 13 20.80 6.84 -13.62
C ASN A 13 20.31 5.86 -12.54
N GLY A 14 19.01 5.59 -12.47
CA GLY A 14 18.38 4.75 -11.44
C GLY A 14 18.20 5.45 -10.08
N GLN A 15 18.43 6.75 -9.99
CA GLN A 15 18.18 7.53 -8.76
C GLN A 15 16.69 7.70 -8.50
N TRP A 16 16.33 7.66 -7.23
CA TRP A 16 14.95 7.78 -6.76
C TRP A 16 14.58 9.24 -6.61
N ASN A 17 13.39 9.58 -7.09
CA ASN A 17 12.74 10.84 -6.80
C ASN A 17 11.33 10.57 -6.28
N VAL A 18 11.14 10.75 -4.98
CA VAL A 18 9.81 10.66 -4.34
C VAL A 18 9.03 11.91 -4.69
N LEU A 19 7.84 11.73 -5.23
CA LEU A 19 6.97 12.81 -5.68
C LEU A 19 6.06 13.27 -4.55
N ASP A 20 5.84 14.58 -4.47
CA ASP A 20 4.86 15.13 -3.54
C ASP A 20 3.47 14.51 -3.76
N VAL A 21 2.76 14.35 -2.64
CA VAL A 21 1.34 14.00 -2.59
C VAL A 21 0.54 15.18 -3.14
N PRO A 22 -0.37 14.98 -4.12
CA PRO A 22 -1.16 16.07 -4.67
C PRO A 22 -2.00 16.76 -3.59
N GLU A 23 -2.23 18.06 -3.75
CA GLU A 23 -3.03 18.83 -2.80
C GLU A 23 -4.45 18.25 -2.65
N GLY A 24 -4.88 18.06 -1.41
CA GLY A 24 -6.19 17.46 -1.10
C GLY A 24 -6.23 15.93 -1.10
N CYS A 25 -5.13 15.26 -1.48
CA CYS A 25 -4.99 13.81 -1.33
C CYS A 25 -4.48 13.44 0.07
N ASN A 26 -4.74 12.20 0.47
CA ASN A 26 -4.26 11.62 1.73
C ASN A 26 -3.34 10.45 1.41
N ASP A 27 -2.16 10.44 2.01
CA ASP A 27 -1.09 9.45 1.83
C ASP A 27 -1.01 8.47 3.01
N SER A 28 -1.90 8.53 3.99
CA SER A 28 -1.84 7.62 5.12
C SER A 28 -2.19 6.20 4.67
N ALA A 29 -1.24 5.28 4.88
CA ALA A 29 -1.41 3.84 4.75
C ALA A 29 -1.77 3.18 6.10
N GLY A 30 -2.09 3.97 7.14
CA GLY A 30 -2.50 3.49 8.45
C GLY A 30 -1.54 3.89 9.57
N PHE A 31 -1.70 3.29 10.75
CA PHE A 31 -0.80 3.56 11.88
C PHE A 31 0.52 2.79 11.75
N GLU A 32 1.57 3.25 12.41
CA GLU A 32 2.88 2.57 12.38
C GLU A 32 2.77 1.07 12.77
N ASN A 33 1.97 0.76 13.80
CA ASN A 33 1.79 -0.64 14.23
C ASN A 33 1.01 -1.49 13.21
N TRP A 34 0.29 -0.88 12.26
CA TRP A 34 -0.43 -1.61 11.21
C TRP A 34 0.50 -2.33 10.23
N ARG A 35 1.79 -1.97 10.20
CA ARG A 35 2.85 -2.77 9.57
C ARG A 35 2.72 -4.25 9.93
N GLU A 36 2.57 -4.54 11.22
CA GLU A 36 2.49 -5.91 11.74
C GLU A 36 1.04 -6.34 11.98
N THR A 37 0.21 -5.45 12.54
CA THR A 37 -1.12 -5.82 13.03
C THR A 37 -2.17 -5.92 11.93
N VAL A 38 -1.98 -5.23 10.80
CA VAL A 38 -2.93 -5.23 9.67
C VAL A 38 -2.28 -5.79 8.41
N TRP A 39 -1.34 -5.06 7.80
CA TRP A 39 -0.74 -5.41 6.52
C TRP A 39 0.12 -6.67 6.60
N GLY A 40 0.87 -6.80 7.70
CA GLY A 40 1.67 -7.98 8.05
C GLY A 40 0.90 -9.16 8.60
N SER A 41 -0.41 -9.01 8.82
CA SER A 41 -1.19 -9.97 9.60
C SER A 41 -1.29 -11.35 8.91
N PRO A 42 -1.48 -12.42 9.70
CA PRO A 42 -1.78 -13.74 9.14
C PRO A 42 -3.02 -13.75 8.23
N ALA A 43 -4.00 -12.86 8.48
CA ALA A 43 -5.22 -12.75 7.68
C ALA A 43 -4.94 -12.22 6.27
N VAL A 44 -4.08 -11.20 6.14
CA VAL A 44 -3.66 -10.69 4.83
C VAL A 44 -2.80 -11.74 4.10
N ARG A 45 -1.87 -12.39 4.80
CA ARG A 45 -1.00 -13.43 4.23
C ARG A 45 -1.78 -14.67 3.76
N SER A 46 -2.82 -15.08 4.48
CA SER A 46 -3.61 -16.27 4.12
C SER A 46 -4.44 -16.09 2.84
N LEU A 47 -4.70 -14.84 2.43
CA LEU A 47 -5.30 -14.53 1.13
C LEU A 47 -4.30 -14.69 -0.04
N GLY A 48 -3.01 -14.87 0.25
CA GLY A 48 -1.96 -14.99 -0.77
C GLY A 48 -1.29 -13.65 -1.12
N ALA A 49 -1.52 -12.60 -0.32
CA ALA A 49 -0.80 -11.34 -0.47
C ALA A 49 0.71 -11.53 -0.21
N THR A 50 1.52 -10.87 -1.03
CA THR A 50 2.99 -10.92 -1.01
C THR A 50 3.65 -9.55 -0.90
N TYR A 51 2.98 -8.45 -1.26
CA TYR A 51 3.53 -7.10 -1.19
C TYR A 51 3.29 -6.46 0.18
N LEU A 52 2.04 -6.18 0.57
CA LEU A 52 1.70 -5.53 1.84
C LEU A 52 2.27 -6.27 3.07
N PRO A 53 2.35 -7.62 3.11
CA PRO A 53 2.99 -8.33 4.22
C PRO A 53 4.47 -8.04 4.45
N VAL A 54 5.19 -7.46 3.48
CA VAL A 54 6.59 -7.02 3.63
C VAL A 54 6.72 -5.94 4.70
N LEU A 55 5.66 -5.12 4.88
CA LEU A 55 5.63 -4.02 5.85
C LEU A 55 5.92 -4.45 7.28
N ALA A 56 5.65 -5.71 7.63
CA ALA A 56 5.96 -6.28 8.93
C ALA A 56 7.46 -6.33 9.27
N SER A 57 8.34 -6.22 8.27
CA SER A 57 9.79 -6.37 8.43
C SER A 57 10.63 -5.25 7.82
N SER A 58 10.06 -4.49 6.89
CA SER A 58 10.77 -3.39 6.22
C SER A 58 9.77 -2.44 5.57
N ASP A 59 10.27 -1.36 4.97
CA ASP A 59 9.49 -0.57 4.02
C ASP A 59 9.19 -1.41 2.77
N LEU A 60 8.09 -1.07 2.09
CA LEU A 60 7.66 -1.73 0.87
C LEU A 60 8.00 -0.86 -0.34
N TYR A 61 8.69 -1.48 -1.30
CA TYR A 61 9.07 -0.88 -2.56
C TYR A 61 8.47 -1.68 -3.70
N VAL A 62 7.56 -1.07 -4.46
CA VAL A 62 6.94 -1.67 -5.65
C VAL A 62 7.48 -0.94 -6.88
N GLU A 63 8.28 -1.62 -7.69
CA GLU A 63 8.81 -1.06 -8.93
C GLU A 63 7.71 -0.85 -9.96
N ALA A 64 7.92 0.05 -10.92
CA ALA A 64 6.93 0.40 -11.93
C ALA A 64 6.39 -0.81 -12.73
N SER A 65 7.23 -1.83 -12.95
CA SER A 65 6.83 -3.09 -13.62
C SER A 65 5.86 -3.93 -12.80
N ASP A 66 5.90 -3.79 -11.47
CA ASP A 66 5.21 -4.64 -10.51
C ASP A 66 3.93 -3.97 -9.98
N VAL A 67 3.76 -2.65 -10.21
CA VAL A 67 2.55 -1.90 -9.85
C VAL A 67 1.25 -2.58 -10.35
N PRO A 68 1.16 -3.13 -11.58
CA PRO A 68 -0.05 -3.85 -12.00
C PRO A 68 -0.39 -5.07 -11.15
N GLU A 69 0.60 -5.75 -10.59
CA GLU A 69 0.41 -6.90 -9.69
C GLU A 69 0.06 -6.46 -8.28
N PHE A 70 0.71 -5.40 -7.81
CA PHE A 70 0.36 -4.77 -6.54
C PHE A 70 -1.10 -4.29 -6.51
N LEU A 71 -1.59 -3.69 -7.60
CA LEU A 71 -3.01 -3.31 -7.73
C LEU A 71 -3.96 -4.51 -7.64
N ARG A 72 -3.56 -5.69 -8.13
CA ARG A 72 -4.37 -6.92 -8.00
C ARG A 72 -4.41 -7.40 -6.55
N GLU A 73 -3.30 -7.29 -5.82
CA GLU A 73 -3.29 -7.58 -4.39
C GLU A 73 -4.17 -6.61 -3.59
N VAL A 74 -4.11 -5.31 -3.90
CA VAL A 74 -5.00 -4.31 -3.27
C VAL A 74 -6.47 -4.64 -3.56
N ALA A 75 -6.81 -5.00 -4.79
CA ALA A 75 -8.15 -5.43 -5.16
C ALA A 75 -8.60 -6.72 -4.44
N LEU A 76 -7.68 -7.69 -4.27
CA LEU A 76 -7.96 -8.91 -3.49
C LEU A 76 -8.30 -8.58 -2.03
N LEU A 77 -7.54 -7.69 -1.39
CA LEU A 77 -7.86 -7.26 -0.03
C LEU A 77 -9.16 -6.45 0.03
N ARG A 78 -9.51 -5.72 -1.03
CA ARG A 78 -10.80 -5.04 -1.15
C ARG A 78 -11.96 -6.03 -1.18
N GLU A 79 -11.85 -7.09 -1.97
CA GLU A 79 -12.88 -8.14 -2.07
C GLU A 79 -13.12 -8.83 -0.71
N HIS A 80 -12.07 -8.95 0.10
CA HIS A 80 -12.12 -9.60 1.40
C HIS A 80 -12.09 -8.62 2.60
N LEU A 81 -12.43 -7.35 2.39
CA LEU A 81 -12.26 -6.28 3.38
C LEU A 81 -12.89 -6.60 4.73
N ASP A 82 -14.16 -7.02 4.74
CA ASP A 82 -14.88 -7.32 5.98
C ASP A 82 -14.21 -8.43 6.79
N ALA A 83 -13.72 -9.47 6.11
CA ALA A 83 -13.04 -10.59 6.75
C ALA A 83 -11.69 -10.18 7.33
N VAL A 84 -10.91 -9.37 6.59
CA VAL A 84 -9.62 -8.85 7.06
C VAL A 84 -9.83 -7.94 8.27
N ALA A 85 -10.74 -6.97 8.17
CA ALA A 85 -11.02 -6.00 9.22
C ALA A 85 -11.49 -6.70 10.51
N ALA A 86 -12.42 -7.67 10.40
CA ALA A 86 -12.86 -8.46 11.53
C ALA A 86 -11.72 -9.27 12.19
N ALA A 87 -10.81 -9.85 11.39
CA ALA A 87 -9.70 -10.66 11.90
C ALA A 87 -8.66 -9.83 12.66
N VAL A 88 -8.47 -8.56 12.30
CA VAL A 88 -7.50 -7.66 12.94
C VAL A 88 -8.13 -6.74 13.99
N GLY A 89 -9.45 -6.82 14.17
CA GLY A 89 -10.20 -6.04 15.18
C GLY A 89 -10.38 -4.57 14.81
N GLU A 90 -10.33 -4.23 13.52
CA GLU A 90 -10.47 -2.87 13.02
C GLU A 90 -11.83 -2.67 12.31
N ALA A 91 -12.26 -1.42 12.18
CA ALA A 91 -13.46 -1.12 11.41
C ALA A 91 -13.22 -1.30 9.89
N PRO A 92 -14.11 -1.97 9.14
CA PRO A 92 -13.99 -2.13 7.69
C PRO A 92 -13.79 -0.80 6.96
N ASP A 93 -14.53 0.24 7.33
CA ASP A 93 -14.40 1.58 6.72
C ASP A 93 -13.01 2.20 6.93
N LEU A 94 -12.38 1.93 8.08
CA LEU A 94 -11.06 2.47 8.39
C LEU A 94 -9.98 1.79 7.54
N VAL A 95 -9.94 0.46 7.54
CA VAL A 95 -9.04 -0.33 6.66
C VAL A 95 -9.34 -0.03 5.20
N GLY A 96 -10.64 0.14 4.90
CA GLY A 96 -11.26 0.70 3.70
C GLY A 96 -10.48 1.88 3.15
N SER A 97 -10.55 2.99 3.87
CA SER A 97 -9.95 4.27 3.49
C SER A 97 -8.43 4.21 3.28
N ARG A 98 -7.71 3.35 4.00
CA ARG A 98 -6.24 3.21 3.84
C ARG A 98 -5.87 2.46 2.57
N LEU A 99 -6.64 1.44 2.22
CA LEU A 99 -6.49 0.78 0.92
C LEU A 99 -6.87 1.70 -0.24
N ASP A 100 -7.86 2.60 -0.08
CA ASP A 100 -8.20 3.58 -1.12
C ASP A 100 -7.06 4.58 -1.37
N ASN A 101 -6.36 5.01 -0.31
CA ASN A 101 -5.16 5.84 -0.42
C ASN A 101 -4.03 5.10 -1.16
N ILE A 102 -3.77 3.85 -0.79
CA ILE A 102 -2.76 2.99 -1.42
C ILE A 102 -3.09 2.74 -2.90
N GLU A 103 -4.35 2.44 -3.22
CA GLU A 103 -4.83 2.25 -4.59
C GLU A 103 -4.66 3.52 -5.41
N SER A 104 -5.04 4.68 -4.87
CA SER A 104 -4.91 5.97 -5.54
C SER A 104 -3.45 6.29 -5.88
N ALA A 105 -2.52 6.04 -4.96
CA ALA A 105 -1.09 6.20 -5.20
C ALA A 105 -0.58 5.21 -6.26
N ALA A 106 -0.99 3.94 -6.20
CA ALA A 106 -0.60 2.93 -7.18
C ALA A 106 -1.16 3.19 -8.59
N LEU A 107 -2.39 3.69 -8.71
CA LEU A 107 -2.97 4.11 -9.98
C LEU A 107 -2.21 5.29 -10.57
N ARG A 108 -1.89 6.31 -9.75
CA ARG A 108 -1.04 7.44 -10.17
C ARG A 108 0.34 6.96 -10.62
N ALA A 109 0.98 6.08 -9.85
CA ALA A 109 2.28 5.50 -10.20
C ALA A 109 2.23 4.80 -11.57
N ARG A 110 1.19 3.99 -11.81
CA ARG A 110 0.98 3.32 -13.09
C ARG A 110 0.82 4.30 -14.26
N GLU A 111 0.08 5.39 -14.07
CA GLU A 111 -0.16 6.39 -15.12
C GLU A 111 1.12 7.10 -15.57
N ILE A 112 2.05 7.34 -14.64
CA ILE A 112 3.29 8.08 -14.92
C ILE A 112 4.51 7.17 -15.12
N GLY A 113 4.34 5.84 -15.06
CA GLY A 113 5.43 4.88 -15.15
C GLY A 113 6.36 4.86 -13.93
N GLY A 114 5.84 5.22 -12.75
CA GLY A 114 6.54 5.21 -11.47
C GLY A 114 6.25 3.97 -10.61
N GLY A 115 6.93 3.89 -9.47
CA GLY A 115 6.71 2.88 -8.44
C GLY A 115 6.00 3.44 -7.20
N VAL A 116 5.72 2.57 -6.25
CA VAL A 116 5.08 2.88 -4.96
C VAL A 116 6.02 2.60 -3.81
N LEU A 117 6.10 3.53 -2.87
CA LEU A 117 6.83 3.41 -1.60
C LEU A 117 5.84 3.44 -0.44
N ILE A 118 5.94 2.50 0.50
CA ILE A 118 5.23 2.58 1.79
C ILE A 118 6.23 2.47 2.93
N TRP A 119 6.22 3.46 3.84
CA TRP A 119 7.21 3.67 4.91
C TRP A 119 6.64 4.44 6.11
#